data_AF-A0A401GZ44-F1
#
_entry.id   AF-A0A401GZ44-F1
#
_cell.length_a   1.000
_cell.length_b   1.000
_cell.length_c   1.000
_cell.angle_alpha   90.00
_cell.angle_beta   90.00
_cell.angle_gamma   90.00
#
_symmetry.space_group_name_H-M   'P 1'
#
loop_
_entity.id
_entity.type
_entity.pdbx_description
1 polymer ?
#
loop_
_entity_poly.entity_id
_entity_poly.type
_entity_poly.pdbx_seq_one_letter_code
_entity_poly.pdbx_strand_id
1 'polypeptide(L)'
;MGPGVQHSTLDDYWSLWNWQKPVDLDFHLLKHLAEALLMSKKHHKIAERFSSMFAPATIIKWQEMIADWNVDKIQPNPYVELTTSTTMATICLELAEEEALEALQGAPPPHEQLTVSKFIHLDLELKDRQHVLHVKGEKVLHNPLKKATLQEKRNTLMQHIKTWMGFQATYMPVISIFCDTNTVDETAAEGNQVTPTEHLKLYLPSELAQPE
;
A
#
# COMPACT_ATOMS: atom_id res chain seq x y z
N MET A 1 -52.86 -10.73 -28.55
CA MET A 1 -52.24 -9.38 -28.39
C MET A 1 -51.41 -9.09 -29.63
N GLY A 2 -51.80 -8.13 -30.47
CA GLY A 2 -51.04 -7.78 -31.67
C GLY A 2 -49.81 -6.92 -31.36
N PRO A 3 -48.79 -6.86 -32.24
CA PRO A 3 -47.54 -6.11 -32.01
C PRO A 3 -47.74 -4.63 -31.67
N GLY A 4 -48.74 -3.97 -32.25
CA GLY A 4 -49.05 -2.56 -31.95
C GLY A 4 -49.56 -2.32 -30.52
N VAL A 5 -50.30 -3.28 -29.95
CA VAL A 5 -50.80 -3.19 -28.57
C VAL A 5 -49.65 -3.29 -27.57
N GLN A 6 -48.64 -4.12 -27.87
CA GLN A 6 -47.45 -4.24 -27.02
C GLN A 6 -46.67 -2.92 -26.97
N HIS A 7 -46.51 -2.26 -28.11
CA HIS A 7 -45.80 -0.98 -28.19
C HIS A 7 -46.53 0.11 -27.38
N SER A 8 -47.85 0.25 -27.57
CA SER A 8 -48.63 1.23 -26.80
C SER A 8 -48.60 0.98 -25.30
N THR A 9 -48.67 -0.29 -24.86
CA THR A 9 -48.59 -0.59 -23.41
C THR A 9 -47.24 -0.25 -22.79
N LEU A 10 -46.15 -0.38 -23.56
CA LEU A 10 -44.81 0.00 -23.07
C LEU A 10 -44.66 1.52 -23.01
N ASP A 11 -45.17 2.24 -24.01
CA ASP A 11 -45.13 3.69 -24.06
C ASP A 11 -45.93 4.33 -22.92
N ASP A 12 -47.12 3.80 -22.62
CA ASP A 12 -47.94 4.24 -21.48
C ASP A 12 -47.20 4.03 -20.14
N TYR A 13 -46.51 2.89 -19.99
CA TYR A 13 -45.76 2.57 -18.78
C TYR A 13 -44.52 3.45 -18.61
N TRP A 14 -43.79 3.73 -19.70
CA TRP A 14 -42.65 4.65 -19.68
C TRP A 14 -43.09 6.09 -19.44
N SER A 15 -44.21 6.52 -20.03
CA SER A 15 -44.80 7.84 -19.80
C SER A 15 -45.21 8.02 -18.34
N LEU A 16 -45.85 7.01 -17.74
CA LEU A 16 -46.20 7.01 -16.31
C LEU A 16 -44.95 7.12 -15.42
N TRP A 17 -43.90 6.33 -15.70
CA TRP A 17 -42.64 6.43 -14.96
C TRP A 17 -41.95 7.78 -15.13
N ASN A 18 -42.00 8.36 -16.31
CA ASN A 18 -41.44 9.68 -16.56
C ASN A 18 -42.22 10.78 -15.85
N TRP A 19 -43.54 10.64 -15.72
CA TRP A 19 -44.39 11.54 -14.93
C TRP A 19 -44.18 11.40 -13.42
N GLN A 20 -43.92 10.18 -12.93
CA GLN A 20 -43.63 9.95 -11.51
C GLN A 20 -42.31 10.60 -11.07
N LYS A 21 -41.29 10.64 -11.95
CA LYS A 21 -39.99 11.27 -11.64
C LYS A 21 -40.11 12.70 -11.11
N PRO A 22 -40.75 13.67 -11.79
CA PRO A 22 -40.90 15.03 -11.27
C PRO A 22 -41.85 15.11 -10.07
N VAL A 23 -42.86 14.24 -9.96
CA VAL A 23 -43.79 14.22 -8.81
C VAL A 23 -43.07 13.78 -7.54
N ASP A 24 -42.23 12.76 -7.62
CA ASP A 24 -41.47 12.26 -6.48
C ASP A 24 -40.18 13.06 -6.21
N LEU A 25 -39.74 13.87 -7.18
CA LEU A 25 -38.49 14.64 -7.12
C LEU A 25 -38.46 15.56 -5.90
N ASP A 26 -39.56 16.23 -5.58
CA ASP A 26 -39.64 17.16 -4.44
C ASP A 26 -39.36 16.45 -3.11
N PHE A 27 -39.95 15.27 -2.91
CA PHE A 27 -39.73 14.47 -1.70
C PHE A 27 -38.28 13.98 -1.61
N HIS A 28 -37.72 13.53 -2.74
CA HIS A 28 -36.32 13.11 -2.82
C HIS A 28 -35.37 14.27 -2.53
N LEU A 29 -35.60 15.45 -3.12
CA LEU A 29 -34.78 16.64 -2.90
C LEU A 29 -34.84 17.10 -1.44
N LEU A 30 -36.01 17.09 -0.81
CA LEU A 30 -36.13 17.43 0.61
C LEU A 30 -35.37 16.46 1.50
N LYS A 31 -35.48 15.15 1.25
CA LYS A 31 -34.74 14.13 1.99
C LYS A 31 -33.24 14.28 1.80
N HIS A 32 -32.79 14.48 0.56
CA HIS A 32 -31.38 14.67 0.25
C HIS A 32 -30.83 15.98 0.81
N LEU A 33 -31.62 17.05 0.85
CA LEU A 33 -31.22 18.31 1.47
C LEU A 33 -31.02 18.13 2.98
N ALA A 34 -31.93 17.44 3.66
CA ALA A 34 -31.79 17.16 5.09
C ALA A 34 -30.51 16.33 5.38
N GLU A 35 -30.25 15.31 4.56
CA GLU A 35 -29.04 14.50 4.64
C GLU A 35 -27.77 15.32 4.34
N ALA A 36 -27.79 16.16 3.30
CA ALA A 36 -26.68 17.01 2.90
C ALA A 36 -26.33 18.03 3.99
N LEU A 37 -27.33 18.61 4.67
CA LEU A 37 -27.10 19.51 5.80
C LEU A 37 -26.44 18.79 6.99
N LEU A 38 -26.86 17.56 7.29
CA LEU A 38 -26.22 16.74 8.32
C LEU A 38 -24.77 16.44 7.95
N MET A 39 -24.55 15.92 6.74
CA MET A 39 -23.23 15.55 6.26
C MET A 39 -22.31 16.76 6.16
N SER A 40 -22.80 17.92 5.70
CA SER A 40 -22.06 19.17 5.65
C SER A 40 -21.48 19.54 7.03
N LYS A 41 -22.30 19.49 8.08
CA LYS A 41 -21.83 19.74 9.46
C LYS A 41 -20.78 18.73 9.91
N LYS A 42 -20.95 17.46 9.55
CA LYS A 42 -20.00 16.39 9.89
C LYS A 42 -18.65 16.61 9.17
N HIS A 43 -18.69 16.87 7.87
CA HIS A 43 -17.49 17.10 7.06
C HIS A 43 -16.78 18.39 7.46
N HIS A 44 -17.51 19.44 7.84
CA HIS A 44 -16.91 20.67 8.34
C HIS A 44 -16.07 20.42 9.61
N LYS A 45 -16.60 19.69 10.59
CA LYS A 45 -15.84 19.31 11.79
C LYS A 45 -14.60 18.47 11.48
N ILE A 46 -14.70 17.57 10.51
CA ILE A 46 -13.56 16.75 10.07
C ILE A 46 -12.49 17.65 9.43
N ALA A 47 -12.90 18.59 8.57
CA ALA A 47 -12.00 19.53 7.91
C ALA A 47 -11.31 20.47 8.91
N GLU A 48 -12.03 20.99 9.91
CA GLU A 48 -11.44 21.81 10.98
C GLU A 48 -10.39 21.02 11.77
N ARG A 49 -10.71 19.78 12.17
CA ARG A 49 -9.78 18.91 12.90
C ARG A 49 -8.54 18.59 12.06
N PHE A 50 -8.70 18.32 10.77
CA PHE A 50 -7.59 18.06 9.87
C PHE A 50 -6.73 19.32 9.68
N SER A 51 -7.37 20.47 9.45
CA SER A 51 -6.69 21.75 9.27
C SER A 51 -5.89 22.15 10.51
N SER A 52 -6.37 21.86 11.73
CA SER A 52 -5.65 22.18 12.97
C SER A 52 -4.31 21.45 13.14
N MET A 53 -4.04 20.41 12.35
CA MET A 53 -2.75 19.70 12.38
C MET A 53 -1.64 20.46 11.66
N PHE A 54 -1.99 21.46 10.83
CA PHE A 54 -1.04 22.22 10.03
C PHE A 54 -0.75 23.59 10.63
N ALA A 55 0.42 24.14 10.31
CA ALA A 55 0.77 25.49 10.71
C ALA A 55 -0.17 26.52 10.04
N PRO A 56 -0.59 27.59 10.76
CA PRO A 56 -1.57 28.54 10.24
C PRO A 56 -1.08 29.27 8.98
N ALA A 57 0.22 29.53 8.88
CA ALA A 57 0.82 30.15 7.69
C ALA A 57 0.63 29.32 6.42
N THR A 58 0.70 27.99 6.54
CA THR A 58 0.51 27.07 5.41
C THR A 58 -0.95 27.05 4.95
N ILE A 59 -1.89 27.10 5.89
CA ILE A 59 -3.33 27.12 5.61
C ILE A 59 -3.69 28.40 4.84
N ILE A 60 -3.19 29.55 5.28
CA ILE A 60 -3.42 30.85 4.62
C ILE A 60 -2.92 30.78 3.17
N LYS A 61 -1.69 30.30 2.96
CA LYS A 61 -1.11 30.15 1.61
C LYS A 61 -1.97 29.27 0.71
N TRP A 62 -2.51 28.16 1.21
CA TRP A 62 -3.39 27.28 0.42
C TRP A 62 -4.74 27.93 0.14
N GLN A 63 -5.31 28.66 1.09
CA GLN A 63 -6.56 29.40 0.89
C GLN A 63 -6.41 30.50 -0.16
N GLU A 64 -5.30 31.23 -0.15
CA GLU A 64 -4.94 32.22 -1.18
C GLU A 64 -4.83 31.56 -2.55
N MET A 65 -4.08 30.46 -2.66
CA MET A 65 -3.93 29.71 -3.92
C MET A 65 -5.27 29.23 -4.49
N ILE A 66 -6.19 28.77 -3.62
CA ILE A 66 -7.54 28.35 -4.03
C ILE A 66 -8.39 29.56 -4.42
N ALA A 67 -8.30 30.67 -3.69
CA ALA A 67 -9.03 31.90 -4.00
C ALA A 67 -8.61 32.47 -5.36
N ASP A 68 -7.30 32.56 -5.61
CA ASP A 68 -6.76 33.10 -6.85
C ASP A 68 -7.12 32.21 -8.05
N TRP A 69 -7.06 30.88 -7.88
CA TRP A 69 -7.48 29.92 -8.92
C TRP A 69 -8.99 29.94 -9.20
N ASN A 70 -9.83 30.17 -8.18
CA ASN A 70 -11.28 30.29 -8.38
C ASN A 70 -11.66 31.55 -9.16
N VAL A 71 -10.87 32.63 -9.02
CA VAL A 71 -11.05 33.88 -9.77
C VAL A 71 -10.51 33.72 -11.20
N ASP A 72 -9.33 33.14 -11.37
CA ASP A 72 -8.68 32.94 -12.66
C ASP A 72 -8.18 31.50 -12.84
N LYS A 73 -8.87 30.75 -13.70
CA LYS A 73 -8.55 29.35 -14.00
C LYS A 73 -7.27 29.17 -14.83
N ILE A 74 -6.64 30.25 -15.28
CA ILE A 74 -5.33 30.23 -15.97
C ILE A 74 -4.19 30.01 -14.96
N GLN A 75 -4.42 30.35 -13.69
CA GLN A 75 -3.45 30.14 -12.62
C GLN A 75 -3.16 28.66 -12.35
N PRO A 76 -1.99 28.33 -11.75
CA PRO A 76 -1.63 26.95 -11.44
C PRO A 76 -2.72 26.30 -10.59
N ASN A 77 -3.24 25.17 -11.08
CA ASN A 77 -4.33 24.46 -10.42
C ASN A 77 -3.84 23.81 -9.11
N PRO A 78 -4.35 24.24 -7.94
CA PRO A 78 -3.93 23.71 -6.64
C PRO A 78 -4.29 22.23 -6.43
N TYR A 79 -5.21 21.70 -7.23
CA TYR A 79 -5.69 20.31 -7.13
C TYR A 79 -4.95 19.34 -8.06
N VAL A 80 -3.99 19.82 -8.85
CA VAL A 80 -3.13 18.91 -9.64
C VAL A 80 -2.16 18.26 -8.68
N GLU A 81 -2.26 16.94 -8.54
CA GLU A 81 -1.23 16.14 -7.90
C GLU A 81 0.07 16.36 -8.68
N LEU A 82 1.07 16.95 -8.01
CA LEU A 82 2.42 16.99 -8.56
C LEU A 82 2.83 15.54 -8.76
N THR A 83 3.02 15.14 -10.03
CA THR A 83 3.56 13.83 -10.36
C THR A 83 5.01 13.81 -9.92
N THR A 84 5.26 13.59 -8.63
CA THR A 84 6.53 13.05 -8.15
C THR A 84 6.57 11.59 -8.60
N SER A 85 6.66 11.38 -9.92
CA SER A 85 6.72 10.07 -10.56
C SER A 85 8.12 9.50 -10.45
N THR A 86 8.74 9.59 -9.27
CA THR A 86 9.94 8.81 -8.99
C THR A 86 9.46 7.38 -8.84
N THR A 87 9.57 6.63 -9.94
CA THR A 87 9.15 5.23 -9.99
C THR A 87 10.20 4.42 -9.26
N MET A 88 9.86 3.28 -8.65
CA MET A 88 10.87 2.38 -8.07
C MET A 88 12.01 2.08 -9.05
N ALA A 89 11.70 1.95 -10.35
CA ALA A 89 12.69 1.76 -11.41
C ALA A 89 13.65 2.95 -11.57
N THR A 90 13.20 4.20 -11.41
CA THR A 90 14.09 5.37 -11.50
C THR A 90 15.01 5.45 -10.29
N ILE A 91 14.50 5.14 -9.09
CA ILE A 91 15.32 5.08 -7.87
C ILE A 91 16.38 3.98 -7.99
N CYS A 92 15.99 2.78 -8.45
CA CYS A 92 16.93 1.70 -8.66
C CYS A 92 18.00 2.02 -9.72
N LEU A 93 17.64 2.80 -10.76
CA LEU A 93 18.59 3.27 -11.75
C LEU A 93 19.58 4.25 -11.13
N GLU A 94 19.10 5.27 -10.42
CA GLU A 94 19.94 6.26 -9.73
C GLU A 94 20.93 5.58 -8.78
N LEU A 95 20.46 4.62 -7.96
CA LEU A 95 21.33 3.85 -7.07
C LEU A 95 22.35 3.00 -7.82
N ALA A 96 21.98 2.41 -8.96
CA ALA A 96 22.92 1.62 -9.77
C ALA A 96 23.99 2.50 -10.44
N GLU A 97 23.66 3.73 -10.83
CA GLU A 97 24.62 4.71 -11.34
C GLU A 97 25.59 5.17 -10.24
N GLU A 98 25.08 5.45 -9.04
CA GLU A 98 25.92 5.77 -7.87
C GLU A 98 26.90 4.64 -7.55
N GLU A 99 26.44 3.38 -7.53
CA GLU A 99 27.30 2.20 -7.33
C GLU A 99 28.39 2.09 -8.41
N ALA A 100 28.07 2.41 -9.67
CA ALA A 100 29.04 2.39 -10.76
C ALA A 100 30.11 3.48 -10.59
N LEU A 101 29.73 4.66 -10.08
CA LEU A 101 30.67 5.74 -9.76
C LEU A 101 31.58 5.38 -8.58
N GLU A 102 31.04 4.77 -7.52
CA GLU A 102 31.82 4.31 -6.36
C GLU A 102 32.83 3.22 -6.74
N ALA A 103 32.44 2.30 -7.64
CA ALA A 103 33.32 1.29 -8.17
C ALA A 103 34.51 1.90 -8.94
N LEU A 104 34.29 2.98 -9.71
CA LEU A 104 35.35 3.72 -10.39
C LEU A 104 36.27 4.47 -9.42
N GLN A 105 35.75 4.91 -8.28
CA GLN A 105 36.51 5.58 -7.23
C GLN A 105 37.30 4.62 -6.34
N GLY A 106 37.17 3.30 -6.55
CA GLY A 106 37.98 2.28 -5.90
C GLY A 106 37.49 1.86 -4.51
N ALA A 107 36.21 2.08 -4.19
CA ALA A 107 35.56 1.51 -3.02
C ALA A 107 34.80 0.23 -3.44
N PRO A 108 35.42 -0.97 -3.38
CA PRO A 108 34.71 -2.19 -3.74
C PRO A 108 33.60 -2.48 -2.71
N PRO A 109 32.44 -3.00 -3.16
CA PRO A 109 31.42 -3.49 -2.24
C PRO A 109 32.00 -4.60 -1.35
N PRO A 110 31.53 -4.72 -0.09
CA PRO A 110 32.05 -5.71 0.85
C PRO A 110 31.76 -7.16 0.44
N HIS A 111 30.89 -7.37 -0.56
CA HIS A 111 30.63 -8.68 -1.13
C HIS A 111 30.58 -8.63 -2.68
N GLU A 112 31.14 -9.64 -3.34
CA GLU A 112 31.29 -9.69 -4.81
C GLU A 112 29.95 -9.71 -5.57
N GLN A 113 28.85 -10.15 -4.94
CA GLN A 113 27.58 -10.43 -5.63
C GLN A 113 26.44 -9.47 -5.27
N LEU A 114 26.54 -8.70 -4.19
CA LEU A 114 25.45 -7.84 -3.72
C LEU A 114 26.00 -6.51 -3.25
N THR A 115 25.34 -5.42 -3.63
CA THR A 115 25.57 -4.08 -3.10
C THR A 115 24.57 -3.76 -1.99
N VAL A 116 24.82 -2.71 -1.19
CA VAL A 116 23.94 -2.29 -0.08
C VAL A 116 22.51 -2.00 -0.56
N SER A 117 22.34 -1.28 -1.68
CA SER A 117 21.02 -0.99 -2.25
C SER A 117 20.27 -2.27 -2.63
N LYS A 118 20.95 -3.20 -3.32
CA LYS A 118 20.39 -4.51 -3.68
C LYS A 118 20.02 -5.34 -2.45
N PHE A 119 20.81 -5.28 -1.38
CA PHE A 119 20.49 -5.96 -0.12
C PHE A 119 19.18 -5.44 0.49
N ILE A 120 19.00 -4.12 0.55
CA ILE A 120 17.76 -3.49 1.07
C ILE A 120 16.57 -3.82 0.16
N HIS A 121 16.76 -3.77 -1.16
CA HIS A 121 15.72 -4.11 -2.12
C HIS A 121 15.25 -5.57 -1.97
N LEU A 122 16.19 -6.50 -1.83
CA LEU A 122 15.90 -7.91 -1.61
C LEU A 122 15.15 -8.15 -0.29
N ASP A 123 15.51 -7.44 0.79
CA ASP A 123 14.82 -7.55 2.06
C ASP A 123 13.36 -7.06 1.98
N LEU A 124 13.12 -5.91 1.36
CA LEU A 124 11.76 -5.40 1.11
C LEU A 124 10.92 -6.38 0.28
N GLU A 125 11.51 -6.96 -0.76
CA GLU A 125 10.85 -7.95 -1.60
C GLU A 125 10.52 -9.25 -0.83
N LEU A 126 11.40 -9.66 0.09
CA LEU A 126 11.14 -10.81 0.98
C LEU A 126 9.99 -10.53 1.95
N LYS A 127 9.94 -9.34 2.56
CA LYS A 127 8.85 -8.93 3.44
C LYS A 127 7.51 -8.86 2.71
N ASP A 128 7.49 -8.32 1.49
CA ASP A 128 6.27 -8.30 0.69
C ASP A 128 5.80 -9.73 0.34
N ARG A 129 6.71 -10.62 -0.05
CA ARG A 129 6.38 -12.05 -0.26
C ARG A 129 5.84 -12.73 1.00
N GLN A 130 6.43 -12.48 2.17
CA GLN A 130 5.91 -12.97 3.45
C GLN A 130 4.50 -12.45 3.70
N HIS A 131 4.26 -11.15 3.52
CA HIS A 131 2.95 -10.55 3.74
C HIS A 131 1.88 -11.11 2.79
N VAL A 132 2.19 -11.22 1.50
CA VAL A 132 1.29 -11.79 0.50
C VAL A 132 0.94 -13.23 0.81
N LEU A 133 1.91 -14.03 1.27
CA LEU A 133 1.66 -15.41 1.69
C LEU A 133 0.83 -15.48 2.96
N HIS A 134 1.08 -14.62 3.95
CA HIS A 134 0.27 -14.55 5.16
C HIS A 134 -1.21 -14.25 4.84
N VAL A 135 -1.48 -13.23 4.01
CA VAL A 135 -2.86 -12.81 3.68
C VAL A 135 -3.57 -13.83 2.78
N LYS A 136 -2.86 -14.46 1.84
CA LYS A 136 -3.46 -15.38 0.87
C LYS A 136 -3.46 -16.83 1.36
N GLY A 137 -2.52 -17.21 2.21
CA GLY A 137 -2.32 -18.58 2.72
C GLY A 137 -3.49 -19.07 3.56
N GLU A 138 -4.06 -18.20 4.39
CA GLU A 138 -5.24 -18.50 5.22
C GLU A 138 -6.46 -18.95 4.39
N LYS A 139 -6.58 -18.48 3.15
CA LYS A 139 -7.77 -18.71 2.30
C LYS A 139 -7.68 -19.98 1.44
N VAL A 140 -6.57 -20.72 1.49
CA VAL A 140 -6.24 -21.79 0.53
C VAL A 140 -6.57 -23.22 1.04
N LEU A 141 -7.22 -23.33 2.20
CA LEU A 141 -7.33 -24.58 2.97
C LEU A 141 -8.12 -25.75 2.31
N HIS A 142 -8.91 -25.53 1.25
CA HIS A 142 -9.85 -26.53 0.74
C HIS A 142 -9.43 -27.33 -0.51
N ASN A 143 -8.41 -26.91 -1.27
CA ASN A 143 -8.00 -27.62 -2.51
C ASN A 143 -6.56 -28.17 -2.40
N PRO A 144 -6.33 -29.48 -2.60
CA PRO A 144 -5.02 -30.11 -2.46
C PRO A 144 -3.97 -29.56 -3.45
N LEU A 145 -4.35 -29.23 -4.68
CA LEU A 145 -3.44 -28.60 -5.66
C LEU A 145 -2.99 -27.21 -5.19
N LYS A 146 -3.91 -26.46 -4.57
CA LYS A 146 -3.57 -25.15 -4.02
C LYS A 146 -2.70 -25.26 -2.76
N LYS A 147 -2.83 -26.33 -1.97
CA LYS A 147 -1.91 -26.61 -0.85
C LYS A 147 -0.49 -26.94 -1.32
N ALA A 148 -0.35 -27.75 -2.39
CA ALA A 148 0.94 -28.08 -2.96
C ALA A 148 1.68 -26.83 -3.47
N THR A 149 1.00 -26.00 -4.26
CA THR A 149 1.58 -24.73 -4.76
C THR A 149 1.90 -23.73 -3.65
N LEU A 150 1.11 -23.70 -2.56
CA LEU A 150 1.45 -22.91 -1.37
C LEU A 150 2.74 -23.43 -0.73
N GLN A 151 2.85 -24.75 -0.55
CA GLN A 151 4.05 -25.36 0.03
C GLN A 151 5.31 -25.11 -0.82
N GLU A 152 5.20 -25.17 -2.15
CA GLU A 152 6.29 -24.80 -3.05
C GLU A 152 6.74 -23.35 -2.82
N LYS A 153 5.79 -22.41 -2.72
CA LYS A 153 6.09 -21.00 -2.43
C LYS A 153 6.72 -20.79 -1.05
N ARG A 154 6.32 -21.58 -0.05
CA ARG A 154 6.97 -21.55 1.28
C ARG A 154 8.40 -22.06 1.22
N ASN A 155 8.65 -23.12 0.45
CA ASN A 155 9.98 -23.69 0.29
C ASN A 155 10.92 -22.73 -0.44
N THR A 156 10.47 -22.09 -1.52
CA THR A 156 11.29 -21.08 -2.22
C THR A 156 11.56 -19.86 -1.35
N LEU A 157 10.56 -19.38 -0.60
CA LEU A 157 10.74 -18.29 0.36
C LEU A 157 11.77 -18.66 1.45
N MET A 158 11.69 -19.88 2.00
CA MET A 158 12.65 -20.36 3.00
C MET A 158 14.07 -20.37 2.45
N GLN A 159 14.27 -20.82 1.21
CA GLN A 159 15.58 -20.81 0.58
C GLN A 159 16.12 -19.40 0.42
N HIS A 160 15.28 -18.45 -0.03
CA HIS A 160 15.69 -17.07 -0.20
C HIS A 160 16.00 -16.38 1.15
N ILE A 161 15.23 -16.67 2.20
CA ILE A 161 15.50 -16.18 3.56
C ILE A 161 16.86 -16.69 4.05
N LYS A 162 17.15 -17.99 3.87
CA LYS A 162 18.44 -18.56 4.27
C LYS A 162 19.61 -17.94 3.53
N THR A 163 19.49 -17.70 2.22
CA THR A 163 20.52 -17.00 1.46
C THR A 163 20.69 -15.56 1.93
N TRP A 164 19.58 -14.87 2.22
CA TRP A 164 19.60 -13.49 2.71
C TRP A 164 20.24 -13.36 4.09
N MET A 165 19.93 -14.27 5.03
CA MET A 165 20.59 -14.33 6.34
C MET A 165 22.10 -14.53 6.23
N GLY A 166 22.57 -15.28 5.21
CA GLY A 166 24.00 -15.41 4.92
C GLY A 166 24.66 -14.07 4.58
N PHE A 167 23.97 -13.20 3.84
CA PHE A 167 24.45 -11.85 3.50
C PHE A 167 24.28 -10.86 4.66
N GLN A 168 23.25 -11.06 5.47
CA GLN A 168 22.93 -10.22 6.62
C GLN A 168 24.07 -10.17 7.65
N ALA A 169 24.79 -11.27 7.85
CA ALA A 169 25.95 -11.31 8.75
C ALA A 169 27.08 -10.36 8.32
N THR A 170 27.24 -10.12 7.02
CA THR A 170 28.28 -9.24 6.45
C THR A 170 27.84 -7.77 6.46
N TYR A 171 26.58 -7.50 6.14
CA TYR A 171 26.05 -6.13 6.05
C TYR A 171 25.57 -5.57 7.39
N MET A 172 25.15 -6.43 8.33
CA MET A 172 24.54 -6.03 9.59
C MET A 172 25.01 -6.95 10.74
N PRO A 173 26.28 -6.83 11.14
CA PRO A 173 26.92 -7.74 12.11
C PRO A 173 26.29 -7.67 13.51
N VAL A 174 25.57 -6.59 13.85
CA VAL A 174 24.87 -6.45 15.14
C VAL A 174 23.72 -7.47 15.30
N ILE A 175 23.18 -8.00 14.19
CA ILE A 175 22.06 -8.96 14.24
C ILE A 175 22.51 -10.34 14.66
N SER A 176 23.76 -10.75 14.41
CA SER A 176 24.23 -12.08 14.84
C SER A 176 23.99 -12.28 16.34
N ILE A 177 24.19 -11.23 17.14
CA ILE A 177 23.92 -11.19 18.58
C ILE A 177 22.45 -11.47 18.90
N PHE A 178 21.50 -10.99 18.08
CA PHE A 178 20.05 -11.20 18.24
C PHE A 178 19.54 -12.51 17.62
N CYS A 179 20.25 -13.06 16.64
CA CYS A 179 19.93 -14.34 16.02
C CYS A 179 20.40 -15.52 16.88
N ASP A 180 21.57 -15.42 17.50
CA ASP A 180 22.11 -16.46 18.39
C ASP A 180 21.21 -16.69 19.62
N THR A 181 20.56 -15.64 20.13
CA THR A 181 19.60 -15.76 21.24
C THR A 181 18.27 -16.41 20.85
N ASN A 182 17.94 -16.48 19.56
CA ASN A 182 16.65 -16.97 19.09
C ASN A 182 16.72 -18.32 18.36
N THR A 183 17.92 -18.89 18.13
CA THR A 183 18.07 -20.03 17.19
C THR A 183 18.63 -21.33 17.75
N VAL A 184 18.91 -21.50 19.06
CA VAL A 184 19.43 -22.81 19.53
C VAL A 184 18.78 -23.41 20.79
N ASP A 185 18.16 -22.70 21.72
CA ASP A 185 17.87 -23.32 23.04
C ASP A 185 16.41 -23.60 23.46
N GLU A 186 15.38 -23.40 22.62
CA GLU A 186 13.98 -23.69 23.05
C GLU A 186 13.10 -24.53 22.10
N THR A 187 13.62 -25.11 21.02
CA THR A 187 12.78 -25.97 20.12
C THR A 187 13.20 -27.43 20.05
N ALA A 188 14.19 -27.88 20.82
CA ALA A 188 14.54 -29.30 20.92
C ALA A 188 13.64 -30.09 21.90
N ALA A 189 12.83 -29.40 22.70
CA ALA A 189 12.02 -30.00 23.75
C ALA A 189 10.59 -29.44 23.77
N GLU A 190 9.86 -29.49 22.65
CA GLU A 190 8.40 -29.68 22.62
C GLU A 190 7.87 -29.71 21.17
N GLY A 191 7.59 -30.92 20.67
CA GLY A 191 6.52 -31.18 19.70
C GLY A 191 6.47 -30.36 18.39
N ASN A 192 7.30 -30.71 17.42
CA ASN A 192 6.93 -30.85 16.00
C ASN A 192 6.01 -29.77 15.36
N GLN A 193 6.22 -28.48 15.65
CA GLN A 193 5.64 -27.38 14.88
C GLN A 193 6.76 -26.65 14.15
N VAL A 194 6.94 -26.99 12.87
CA VAL A 194 7.75 -26.18 11.95
C VAL A 194 7.09 -24.80 11.89
N THR A 195 7.75 -23.77 12.42
CA THR A 195 7.26 -22.39 12.34
C THR A 195 7.00 -22.06 10.87
N PRO A 196 5.77 -21.59 10.51
CA PRO A 196 5.49 -21.26 9.12
C PRO A 196 6.46 -20.15 8.69
N THR A 197 7.01 -20.27 7.48
CA THR A 197 7.97 -19.32 6.89
C THR A 197 7.46 -17.88 6.83
N GLU A 198 6.14 -17.72 6.90
CA GLU A 198 5.39 -16.46 6.92
C GLU A 198 5.53 -15.69 8.24
N HIS A 199 5.93 -16.35 9.34
CA HIS A 199 6.10 -15.74 10.66
C HIS A 199 7.56 -15.60 11.09
N LEU A 200 8.51 -15.94 10.22
CA LEU A 200 9.92 -15.72 10.50
C LEU A 200 10.20 -14.21 10.51
N LYS A 201 10.61 -13.69 11.67
CA LYS A 201 10.90 -12.27 11.86
C LYS A 201 12.22 -11.90 11.16
N LEU A 202 12.12 -11.12 10.09
CA LEU A 202 13.27 -10.53 9.38
C LEU A 202 13.58 -9.15 9.99
N TYR A 203 14.76 -9.00 10.60
CA TYR A 203 15.21 -7.75 11.21
C TYR A 203 15.72 -6.78 10.14
N LEU A 204 15.03 -5.65 9.98
CA LEU A 204 15.47 -4.54 9.11
C LEU A 204 16.52 -3.66 9.81
N PRO A 205 17.37 -2.94 9.05
CA PRO A 205 18.19 -1.85 9.58
C PRO A 205 17.40 -0.82 10.39
N SER A 206 16.16 -0.52 9.98
CA SER A 206 15.27 0.41 10.68
C SER A 206 14.70 -0.13 11.99
N GLU A 207 14.65 -1.45 12.17
CA GLU A 207 14.12 -2.09 13.39
C GLU A 207 15.19 -2.22 14.49
N LEU A 208 16.48 -2.09 14.14
CA LEU A 208 17.58 -2.04 15.10
C LEU A 208 17.85 -0.64 15.67
N ALA A 209 17.32 0.40 15.03
CA ALA A 209 17.39 1.75 15.57
C ALA A 209 16.46 1.83 16.79
N GLN A 210 17.00 1.59 17.99
CA GLN A 210 16.26 1.87 19.22
C GLN A 210 15.99 3.37 19.37
N PRO A 211 14.84 3.73 19.96
CA PRO A 211 14.44 5.11 20.20
C PRO A 211 15.38 5.78 21.21
N GLU A 212 15.82 7.00 20.91
CA GLU A 212 16.27 7.95 21.93
C GLU A 212 15.11 8.37 22.84
#